data_AF-A0A8T0PJ70-F1
#
_entry.id   AF-A0A8T0PJ70-F1
#
_cell.length_a   1.000
_cell.length_b   1.000
_cell.length_c   1.000
_cell.angle_alpha   90.00
_cell.angle_beta   90.00
_cell.angle_gamma   90.00
#
_symmetry.space_group_name_H-M   'P 1'
#
loop_
_entity.id
_entity.type
_entity.pdbx_description
1 polymer ?
#
loop_
_entity_poly.entity_id
_entity_poly.type
_entity_poly.pdbx_seq_one_letter_code
_entity_poly.pdbx_strand_id
1 'polypeptide(L)'
;MAPPPQAFPSSSPSIPMPPAAPPGSSGPGCFPAPPASMNTPMGSAAPGPWWCGPPVPQQAMPWWPAPSCGKQAVREQPSSQPVQKDDINSDPKEWQMDDVLQQLTKLQGTNESREKMLETQKHVSSEKLESARLNHLAAKENAKSAMLETYRALSMKDTSAMADDVRVEHLAFMRCVRESIFGKTELDANGSS
;
A
#
# COMPACT_ATOMS: atom_id res chain seq x y z
N MET A 1 16.46 -65.50 -14.16
CA MET A 1 16.46 -65.05 -12.76
C MET A 1 17.18 -63.73 -12.67
N ALA A 2 16.49 -62.66 -12.27
CA ALA A 2 17.10 -61.36 -11.98
C ALA A 2 17.42 -61.26 -10.47
N PRO A 3 18.49 -60.55 -10.07
CA PRO A 3 18.81 -60.37 -8.65
C PRO A 3 17.83 -59.41 -7.96
N PRO A 4 17.61 -59.56 -6.64
CA PRO A 4 16.69 -58.70 -5.90
C PRO A 4 17.29 -57.28 -5.72
N PRO A 5 16.44 -56.25 -5.58
CA PRO A 5 16.88 -54.87 -5.43
C PRO A 5 17.52 -54.65 -4.05
N GLN A 6 18.67 -53.96 -4.02
CA GLN A 6 19.33 -53.53 -2.80
C GLN A 6 18.58 -52.34 -2.17
N ALA A 7 18.39 -52.40 -0.85
CA ALA A 7 17.85 -51.30 -0.06
C ALA A 7 18.93 -50.24 0.22
N PHE A 8 18.63 -48.98 -0.09
CA PHE A 8 19.48 -47.84 0.28
C PHE A 8 19.19 -47.39 1.72
N PRO A 9 20.20 -47.01 2.52
CA PRO A 9 19.98 -46.48 3.86
C PRO A 9 19.44 -45.04 3.80
N SER A 10 18.23 -44.85 4.33
CA SER A 10 17.63 -43.54 4.60
C SER A 10 18.36 -42.86 5.75
N SER A 11 19.27 -41.95 5.45
CA SER A 11 19.81 -41.00 6.44
C SER A 11 18.98 -39.71 6.37
N SER A 12 18.03 -39.57 7.29
CA SER A 12 17.34 -38.29 7.53
C SER A 12 18.17 -37.46 8.50
N PRO A 13 18.51 -36.18 8.20
CA PRO A 13 19.17 -35.31 9.14
C PRO A 13 18.19 -34.83 10.22
N SER A 14 18.52 -35.10 11.49
CA SER A 14 17.79 -34.58 12.65
C SER A 14 17.96 -33.06 12.76
N ILE A 15 16.87 -32.32 12.55
CA ILE A 15 16.81 -30.87 12.78
C ILE A 15 16.60 -30.64 14.29
N PRO A 16 17.43 -29.83 14.97
CA PRO A 16 17.23 -29.53 16.39
C PRO A 16 15.98 -28.65 16.62
N MET A 17 15.16 -29.03 17.59
CA MET A 17 14.00 -28.27 18.05
C MET A 17 14.42 -26.95 18.72
N PRO A 18 13.68 -25.85 18.52
CA PRO A 18 13.87 -24.62 19.29
C PRO A 18 13.34 -24.77 20.73
N PRO A 19 13.90 -24.03 21.70
CA PRO A 19 13.50 -24.09 23.10
C PRO A 19 12.10 -23.50 23.34
N ALA A 20 11.39 -24.12 24.28
CA ALA A 20 10.06 -23.72 24.71
C ALA A 20 10.05 -22.33 25.36
N ALA A 21 9.09 -21.48 24.96
CA ALA A 21 8.82 -20.20 25.60
C ALA A 21 8.19 -20.41 27.01
N PRO A 22 8.52 -19.56 27.99
CA PRO A 22 7.97 -19.67 29.34
C PRO A 22 6.49 -19.25 29.39
N PRO A 23 5.65 -19.90 30.22
CA PRO A 23 4.28 -19.51 30.44
C PRO A 23 4.17 -18.45 31.53
N GLY A 24 3.38 -17.40 31.27
CA GLY A 24 2.73 -16.61 32.32
C GLY A 24 2.98 -15.11 32.29
N SER A 25 1.93 -14.36 31.96
CA SER A 25 1.57 -13.14 32.68
C SER A 25 0.12 -12.79 32.36
N SER A 26 -0.76 -13.15 33.28
CA SER A 26 -2.15 -12.70 33.37
C SER A 26 -2.25 -11.16 33.43
N GLY A 27 -3.41 -10.61 32.98
CA GLY A 27 -3.74 -9.17 32.89
C GLY A 27 -3.91 -8.45 34.25
N PRO A 28 -4.81 -7.45 34.44
CA PRO A 28 -5.92 -6.97 33.61
C PRO A 28 -5.96 -5.44 33.39
N GLY A 29 -6.78 -4.97 32.44
CA GLY A 29 -7.03 -3.54 32.24
C GLY A 29 -8.41 -3.30 31.62
N CYS A 30 -9.41 -3.18 32.48
CA CYS A 30 -10.78 -2.76 32.14
C CYS A 30 -10.76 -1.35 31.52
N PHE A 31 -11.28 -1.20 30.30
CA PHE A 31 -11.71 0.10 29.79
C PHE A 31 -13.20 0.29 30.09
N PRO A 32 -13.63 1.48 30.58
CA PRO A 32 -15.02 1.72 30.92
C PRO A 32 -15.89 1.89 29.66
N ALA A 33 -17.13 1.41 29.75
CA ALA A 33 -18.19 1.67 28.77
C ALA A 33 -18.51 3.16 28.65
N PRO A 34 -18.92 3.67 27.48
CA PRO A 34 -19.38 5.04 27.32
C PRO A 34 -20.82 5.20 27.82
N PRO A 35 -21.21 6.38 28.36
CA PRO A 35 -22.60 6.65 28.70
C PRO A 35 -23.43 6.93 27.44
N ALA A 36 -24.62 6.33 27.40
CA ALA A 36 -25.71 6.78 26.55
C ALA A 36 -26.31 8.07 27.13
N SER A 37 -26.65 9.05 26.27
CA SER A 37 -28.00 9.65 26.21
C SER A 37 -28.05 10.92 25.32
N MET A 38 -28.91 10.83 24.30
CA MET A 38 -29.91 11.80 23.83
C MET A 38 -29.55 13.10 23.07
N ASN A 39 -30.05 13.09 21.81
CA ASN A 39 -30.90 14.09 21.14
C ASN A 39 -30.26 15.32 20.47
N THR A 40 -30.29 15.33 19.13
CA THR A 40 -30.68 16.51 18.32
C THR A 40 -31.09 16.06 16.89
N PRO A 41 -31.99 16.80 16.20
CA PRO A 41 -32.94 16.27 15.22
C PRO A 41 -32.49 16.32 13.76
N MET A 42 -33.25 15.59 12.94
CA MET A 42 -33.32 15.52 11.48
C MET A 42 -32.62 16.63 10.70
N GLY A 43 -31.58 16.22 9.97
CA GLY A 43 -31.18 16.83 8.71
C GLY A 43 -31.05 15.72 7.67
N SER A 44 -31.99 15.65 6.73
CA SER A 44 -31.92 14.78 5.56
C SER A 44 -30.59 14.97 4.83
N ALA A 45 -29.77 13.94 4.81
CA ALA A 45 -28.69 13.78 3.83
C ALA A 45 -28.72 12.32 3.35
N ALA A 46 -28.71 12.17 2.03
CA ALA A 46 -28.84 10.92 1.30
C ALA A 46 -27.89 9.80 1.78
N PRO A 47 -28.25 8.52 1.59
CA PRO A 47 -27.33 7.41 1.83
C PRO A 47 -26.20 7.45 0.79
N GLY A 48 -25.11 8.12 1.12
CA GLY A 48 -23.85 8.04 0.39
C GLY A 48 -23.18 6.68 0.62
N PRO A 49 -22.45 6.15 -0.37
CA PRO A 49 -21.80 4.85 -0.27
C PRO A 49 -20.71 4.86 0.82
N TRP A 50 -20.80 3.87 1.69
CA TRP A 50 -19.93 3.62 2.84
C TRP A 50 -18.62 2.99 2.36
N TRP A 51 -17.78 3.80 1.72
CA TRP A 51 -16.41 3.44 1.36
C TRP A 51 -15.48 4.65 1.58
N CYS A 52 -15.42 5.14 2.82
CA CYS A 52 -14.28 5.94 3.23
C CYS A 52 -13.18 4.99 3.69
N GLY A 53 -12.20 4.76 2.83
CA GLY A 53 -10.93 4.13 3.20
C GLY A 53 -10.23 4.92 4.33
N PRO A 54 -9.27 4.31 5.03
CA PRO A 54 -8.59 4.97 6.14
C PRO A 54 -7.88 6.26 5.67
N PRO A 55 -7.87 7.32 6.50
CA PRO A 55 -7.19 8.56 6.16
C PRO A 55 -5.71 8.28 5.97
N VAL A 56 -5.20 8.60 4.77
CA VAL A 56 -3.76 8.61 4.50
C VAL A 56 -3.11 9.60 5.46
N PRO A 57 -2.18 9.19 6.33
CA PRO A 57 -1.44 10.16 7.13
C PRO A 57 -0.58 10.99 6.16
N GLN A 58 -0.91 12.29 6.05
CA GLN A 58 0.00 13.25 5.45
C GLN A 58 1.17 13.46 6.39
N GLN A 59 2.11 12.52 6.36
CA GLN A 59 3.44 12.77 6.89
C GLN A 59 4.19 13.53 5.79
N ALA A 60 4.32 14.85 5.98
CA ALA A 60 5.19 15.68 5.16
C ALA A 60 6.62 15.13 5.30
N MET A 61 7.20 14.67 4.19
CA MET A 61 8.55 14.12 4.19
C MET A 61 9.59 15.25 4.20
N PRO A 62 10.65 15.17 5.02
CA PRO A 62 11.63 16.25 5.22
C PRO A 62 12.55 16.53 4.02
N TRP A 63 12.40 15.80 2.90
CA TRP A 63 13.28 15.90 1.73
C TRP A 63 12.61 16.48 0.48
N TRP A 64 11.36 16.94 0.54
CA TRP A 64 10.74 17.68 -0.57
C TRP A 64 10.92 19.20 -0.44
N PRO A 65 11.45 19.90 -1.46
CA PRO A 65 11.46 21.36 -1.47
C PRO A 65 10.02 21.90 -1.56
N ALA A 66 9.66 22.80 -0.64
CA ALA A 66 8.39 23.50 -0.70
C ALA A 66 8.34 24.41 -1.95
N PRO A 67 7.18 24.53 -2.64
CA PRO A 67 7.03 25.48 -3.74
C PRO A 67 7.08 26.91 -3.19
N SER A 68 8.15 27.62 -3.52
CA SER A 68 8.32 29.04 -3.19
C SER A 68 7.33 29.89 -4.00
N CYS A 69 6.27 30.33 -3.35
CA CYS A 69 5.31 31.27 -3.92
C CYS A 69 5.89 32.69 -3.83
N GLY A 70 6.15 33.30 -4.99
CA GLY A 70 6.88 34.56 -5.11
C GLY A 70 6.14 35.79 -4.60
N LYS A 71 6.93 36.78 -4.14
CA LYS A 71 6.55 38.20 -4.10
C LYS A 71 7.76 39.05 -4.48
N GLN A 72 7.68 39.69 -5.65
CA GLN A 72 8.50 40.83 -6.02
C GLN A 72 8.10 42.04 -5.17
N ALA A 73 9.08 42.76 -4.64
CA ALA A 73 8.93 44.13 -4.18
C ALA A 73 10.16 44.92 -4.62
N VAL A 74 9.95 45.84 -5.56
CA VAL A 74 10.87 46.92 -5.91
C VAL A 74 10.75 48.00 -4.83
N ARG A 75 11.85 48.42 -4.20
CA ARG A 75 12.09 49.83 -3.85
C ARG A 75 13.55 50.12 -3.44
N GLU A 76 14.18 50.92 -4.29
CA GLU A 76 15.14 52.03 -4.08
C GLU A 76 16.43 51.87 -3.25
N GLN A 77 17.50 52.23 -3.95
CA GLN A 77 18.87 52.54 -3.52
C GLN A 77 18.93 53.77 -2.59
N PRO A 78 20.00 53.91 -1.79
CA PRO A 78 20.82 55.13 -1.96
C PRO A 78 22.33 54.88 -1.94
N SER A 79 22.98 55.49 -2.94
CA SER A 79 24.22 56.28 -2.89
C SER A 79 25.16 56.14 -1.68
N SER A 80 26.39 55.67 -1.93
CA SER A 80 27.65 56.46 -1.88
C SER A 80 28.86 55.52 -1.96
N GLN A 81 29.83 55.85 -2.81
CA GLN A 81 31.12 55.14 -2.95
C GLN A 81 32.02 55.33 -1.72
N PRO A 82 33.07 54.50 -1.54
CA PRO A 82 34.34 54.87 -2.15
C PRO A 82 34.98 53.76 -3.00
N VAL A 83 35.68 54.24 -4.02
CA VAL A 83 36.59 53.50 -4.91
C VAL A 83 37.60 52.70 -4.09
N GLN A 84 37.60 51.37 -4.24
CA GLN A 84 38.75 50.53 -3.99
C GLN A 84 39.15 49.83 -5.28
N LYS A 85 40.38 50.13 -5.67
CA LYS A 85 41.05 49.74 -6.90
C LYS A 85 41.97 48.61 -6.47
N ASP A 86 41.45 47.39 -6.45
CA ASP A 86 42.26 46.20 -6.16
C ASP A 86 42.46 45.43 -7.45
N ASP A 87 43.73 45.22 -7.74
CA ASP A 87 44.29 44.80 -9.00
C ASP A 87 43.67 43.50 -9.52
N ILE A 88 43.15 43.56 -10.75
CA ILE A 88 42.87 42.37 -11.56
C ILE A 88 44.21 41.84 -12.05
N ASN A 89 45.05 41.31 -11.16
CA ASN A 89 46.02 40.30 -11.55
C ASN A 89 45.36 38.94 -11.34
N SER A 90 44.51 38.56 -12.31
CA SER A 90 44.18 37.16 -12.51
C SER A 90 45.17 36.61 -13.51
N ASP A 91 46.35 36.27 -13.01
CA ASP A 91 47.22 35.26 -13.60
C ASP A 91 46.33 34.10 -14.12
N PRO A 92 46.46 33.67 -15.38
CA PRO A 92 45.79 32.47 -15.85
C PRO A 92 46.40 31.30 -15.07
N LYS A 93 45.76 30.96 -13.94
CA LYS A 93 46.16 29.84 -13.10
C LYS A 93 46.03 28.60 -13.96
N GLU A 94 47.17 28.17 -14.50
CA GLU A 94 47.34 26.88 -15.14
C GLU A 94 46.76 25.85 -14.17
N TRP A 95 45.60 25.28 -14.52
CA TRP A 95 44.91 24.33 -13.67
C TRP A 95 45.86 23.16 -13.47
N GLN A 96 46.45 23.08 -12.28
CA GLN A 96 47.36 22.01 -11.92
C GLN A 96 46.59 20.71 -12.15
N MET A 97 47.08 19.85 -13.04
CA MET A 97 46.33 18.69 -13.53
C MET A 97 45.84 17.77 -12.40
N ASP A 98 46.54 17.78 -11.26
CA ASP A 98 46.14 17.10 -10.03
C ASP A 98 44.82 17.62 -9.44
N ASP A 99 44.57 18.93 -9.46
CA ASP A 99 43.30 19.53 -9.01
C ASP A 99 42.14 19.16 -9.95
N VAL A 100 42.41 19.11 -11.25
CA VAL A 100 41.45 18.63 -12.27
C VAL A 100 41.12 17.15 -12.05
N LEU A 101 42.13 16.31 -11.83
CA LEU A 101 41.93 14.88 -11.54
C LEU A 101 41.15 14.67 -10.23
N GLN A 102 41.44 15.48 -9.20
CA GLN A 102 40.74 15.42 -7.93
C GLN A 102 39.27 15.85 -8.08
N GLN A 103 38.98 16.90 -8.85
CA GLN A 103 37.60 17.31 -9.15
C GLN A 103 36.85 16.24 -9.95
N LEU A 104 37.47 15.65 -10.97
CA LEU A 104 36.85 14.58 -11.76
C LEU A 104 36.51 13.37 -10.90
N THR A 105 37.42 12.94 -10.04
CA THR A 105 37.20 11.83 -9.09
C THR A 105 36.02 12.13 -8.15
N LYS A 106 35.94 13.36 -7.63
CA LYS A 106 34.85 13.80 -6.75
C LYS A 106 33.50 13.84 -7.48
N LEU A 107 33.48 14.32 -8.72
CA LEU A 107 32.28 14.36 -9.56
C LEU A 107 31.81 12.96 -9.94
N GLN A 108 32.75 12.05 -10.26
CA GLN A 108 32.45 10.63 -10.52
C GLN A 108 31.81 9.96 -9.29
N GLY A 109 32.42 10.07 -8.11
CA GLY A 109 31.87 9.50 -6.88
C GLY A 109 30.49 10.08 -6.51
N THR A 110 30.26 11.37 -6.77
CA THR A 110 28.94 12.01 -6.59
C THR A 110 27.91 11.49 -7.59
N ASN A 111 28.31 11.27 -8.84
CA ASN A 111 27.42 10.75 -9.88
C ASN A 111 27.01 9.29 -9.59
N GLU A 112 27.95 8.45 -9.17
CA GLU A 112 27.68 7.07 -8.75
C GLU A 112 26.72 7.02 -7.55
N SER A 113 26.91 7.90 -6.56
CA SER A 113 26.01 8.01 -5.41
C SER A 113 24.58 8.39 -5.83
N ARG A 114 24.46 9.35 -6.76
CA ARG A 114 23.17 9.77 -7.33
C ARG A 114 22.50 8.66 -8.13
N GLU A 115 23.26 7.92 -8.93
CA GLU A 115 22.74 6.80 -9.72
C GLU A 115 22.16 5.70 -8.82
N LYS A 116 22.92 5.28 -7.79
CA LYS A 116 22.44 4.31 -6.79
C LYS A 116 21.16 4.76 -6.09
N MET A 117 21.04 6.06 -5.79
CA MET A 117 19.84 6.63 -5.19
C MET A 117 18.64 6.57 -6.15
N LEU A 118 18.83 6.94 -7.42
CA LEU A 118 17.79 6.86 -8.45
C LEU A 118 17.34 5.42 -8.70
N GLU A 119 18.29 4.49 -8.73
CA GLU A 119 18.00 3.06 -8.85
C GLU A 119 17.17 2.56 -7.67
N THR A 120 17.56 2.91 -6.45
CA THR A 120 16.79 2.57 -5.23
C THR A 120 15.40 3.18 -5.26
N GLN A 121 15.27 4.45 -5.64
CA GLN A 121 13.96 5.12 -5.76
C GLN A 121 13.07 4.41 -6.79
N LYS A 122 13.61 4.06 -7.95
CA LYS A 122 12.89 3.31 -8.98
C LYS A 122 12.44 1.96 -8.46
N HIS A 123 13.31 1.24 -7.75
CA HIS A 123 13.00 -0.05 -7.15
C HIS A 123 11.87 0.06 -6.12
N VAL A 124 12.01 0.94 -5.13
CA VAL A 124 11.00 1.16 -4.08
C VAL A 124 9.68 1.63 -4.68
N SER A 125 9.71 2.50 -5.69
CA SER A 125 8.51 2.95 -6.39
C SER A 125 7.82 1.80 -7.12
N SER A 126 8.58 0.92 -7.77
CA SER A 126 8.04 -0.26 -8.46
C SER A 126 7.43 -1.24 -7.46
N GLU A 127 8.15 -1.60 -6.39
CA GLU A 127 7.66 -2.50 -5.35
C GLU A 127 6.41 -1.98 -4.67
N LYS A 128 6.34 -0.67 -4.37
CA LYS A 128 5.16 -0.06 -3.76
C LYS A 128 3.94 -0.16 -4.68
N LEU A 129 4.13 0.04 -5.98
CA LEU A 129 3.05 -0.10 -6.96
C LEU A 129 2.59 -1.57 -7.07
N GLU A 130 3.52 -2.52 -7.14
CA GLU A 130 3.20 -3.95 -7.17
C GLU A 130 2.50 -4.40 -5.88
N SER A 131 2.94 -3.93 -4.72
CA SER A 131 2.28 -4.21 -3.44
C SER A 131 0.84 -3.69 -3.42
N ALA A 132 0.60 -2.47 -3.93
CA ALA A 132 -0.75 -1.92 -4.05
C ALA A 132 -1.64 -2.74 -5.01
N ARG A 133 -1.09 -3.20 -6.13
CA ARG A 133 -1.80 -4.09 -7.08
C ARG A 133 -2.18 -5.42 -6.42
N LEU A 134 -1.24 -6.05 -5.71
CA LEU A 134 -1.48 -7.29 -4.99
C LEU A 134 -2.52 -7.11 -3.88
N ASN A 135 -2.45 -6.00 -3.13
CA ASN A 135 -3.44 -5.71 -2.09
C ASN A 135 -4.85 -5.53 -2.68
N HIS A 136 -4.97 -4.82 -3.81
CA HIS A 136 -6.25 -4.67 -4.50
C HIS A 136 -6.81 -6.02 -4.97
N LEU A 137 -5.97 -6.88 -5.56
CA LEU A 137 -6.36 -8.22 -5.98
C LEU A 137 -6.80 -9.08 -4.79
N ALA A 138 -6.03 -9.08 -3.71
CA ALA A 138 -6.37 -9.80 -2.49
C ALA A 138 -7.69 -9.31 -1.87
N ALA A 139 -7.92 -8.00 -1.85
CA ALA A 139 -9.18 -7.43 -1.37
C ALA A 139 -10.37 -7.86 -2.24
N LYS A 140 -10.20 -7.85 -3.57
CA LYS A 140 -11.23 -8.30 -4.52
C LYS A 140 -11.53 -9.79 -4.37
N GLU A 141 -10.50 -10.63 -4.24
CA GLU A 141 -10.66 -12.07 -4.03
C GLU A 141 -11.30 -12.38 -2.68
N ASN A 142 -10.88 -11.70 -1.61
CA ASN A 142 -11.49 -11.84 -0.29
C ASN A 142 -12.98 -11.47 -0.32
N ALA A 143 -13.33 -10.33 -0.93
CA ALA A 143 -14.72 -9.95 -1.11
C ALA A 143 -15.53 -11.00 -1.90
N LYS A 144 -14.96 -11.56 -2.97
CA LYS A 144 -15.61 -12.65 -3.74
C LYS A 144 -15.77 -13.92 -2.91
N SER A 145 -14.77 -14.28 -2.11
CA SER A 145 -14.80 -15.45 -1.22
C SER A 145 -15.88 -15.30 -0.15
N ALA A 146 -15.95 -14.15 0.51
CA ALA A 146 -16.98 -13.86 1.52
C ALA A 146 -18.40 -13.92 0.94
N MET A 147 -18.58 -13.42 -0.30
CA MET A 147 -19.87 -13.52 -1.00
C MET A 147 -20.21 -14.98 -1.37
N LEU A 148 -19.23 -15.78 -1.81
CA LEU A 148 -19.42 -17.20 -2.10
C LEU A 148 -19.79 -18.00 -0.84
N GLU A 149 -19.18 -17.69 0.29
CA GLU A 149 -19.54 -18.30 1.58
C GLU A 149 -20.98 -17.96 1.98
N THR A 150 -21.36 -16.69 1.86
CA THR A 150 -22.75 -16.24 2.07
C THR A 150 -23.72 -16.99 1.16
N TYR A 151 -23.38 -17.12 -0.13
CA TYR A 151 -24.18 -17.87 -1.10
C TYR A 151 -24.34 -19.35 -0.71
N ARG A 152 -23.26 -20.01 -0.26
CA ARG A 152 -23.33 -21.40 0.22
C ARG A 152 -24.22 -21.52 1.45
N ALA A 153 -24.07 -20.63 2.42
CA ALA A 153 -24.86 -20.64 3.66
C ALA A 153 -26.37 -20.49 3.37
N LEU A 154 -26.73 -19.59 2.45
CA LEU A 154 -28.12 -19.43 2.01
C LEU A 154 -28.62 -20.66 1.25
N SER A 155 -27.80 -21.23 0.36
CA SER A 155 -28.17 -22.42 -0.42
C SER A 155 -28.45 -23.65 0.44
N MET A 156 -27.79 -23.74 1.60
CA MET A 156 -27.94 -24.87 2.54
C MET A 156 -29.07 -24.66 3.56
N LYS A 157 -29.69 -23.47 3.59
CA LYS A 157 -30.77 -23.17 4.53
C LYS A 157 -32.04 -23.91 4.14
N ASP A 158 -32.67 -24.56 5.12
CA ASP A 158 -33.99 -25.16 4.90
C ASP A 158 -35.04 -24.05 4.69
N THR A 159 -35.77 -24.15 3.59
CA THR A 159 -36.82 -23.20 3.19
C THR A 159 -38.22 -23.78 3.31
N SER A 160 -38.36 -25.05 3.72
CA SER A 160 -39.65 -25.75 3.79
C SER A 160 -40.64 -25.13 4.77
N ALA A 161 -40.12 -24.58 5.88
CA ALA A 161 -40.92 -23.92 6.92
C ALA A 161 -41.12 -22.41 6.69
N MET A 162 -40.60 -21.85 5.59
CA MET A 162 -40.73 -20.43 5.29
C MET A 162 -42.06 -20.13 4.58
N ALA A 163 -42.74 -19.06 5.01
CA ALA A 163 -43.92 -18.52 4.34
C ALA A 163 -43.59 -18.08 2.90
N ASP A 164 -44.59 -18.11 2.01
CA ASP A 164 -44.39 -17.92 0.57
C ASP A 164 -43.73 -16.58 0.22
N ASP A 165 -44.14 -15.49 0.86
CA ASP A 165 -43.56 -14.16 0.73
C ASP A 165 -42.07 -14.14 1.12
N VAL A 166 -41.75 -14.72 2.28
CA VAL A 166 -40.37 -14.79 2.78
C VAL A 166 -39.50 -15.70 1.89
N ARG A 167 -40.05 -16.79 1.33
CA ARG A 167 -39.33 -17.63 0.36
C ARG A 167 -39.02 -16.87 -0.93
N VAL A 168 -39.95 -16.06 -1.42
CA VAL A 168 -39.73 -15.25 -2.62
C VAL A 168 -38.58 -14.26 -2.40
N GLU A 169 -38.56 -13.57 -1.26
CA GLU A 169 -37.46 -12.66 -0.91
C GLU A 169 -36.13 -13.40 -0.77
N HIS A 170 -36.12 -14.58 -0.14
CA HIS A 170 -34.93 -15.41 -0.02
C HIS A 170 -34.35 -15.80 -1.39
N LEU A 171 -35.20 -16.25 -2.32
CA LEU A 171 -34.79 -16.59 -3.68
C LEU A 171 -34.30 -15.36 -4.46
N ALA A 172 -34.92 -14.20 -4.27
CA ALA A 172 -34.49 -12.94 -4.88
C ALA A 172 -33.11 -12.51 -4.38
N PHE A 173 -32.87 -12.60 -3.07
CA PHE A 173 -31.56 -12.33 -2.48
C PHE A 173 -30.48 -13.29 -2.98
N MET A 174 -30.80 -14.59 -3.02
CA MET A 174 -29.92 -15.62 -3.59
C MET A 174 -29.53 -15.34 -5.04
N ARG A 175 -30.49 -14.89 -5.86
CA ARG A 175 -30.22 -14.47 -7.25
C ARG A 175 -29.31 -13.24 -7.30
N CYS A 176 -29.59 -12.22 -6.49
CA CYS A 176 -28.76 -11.01 -6.40
C CYS A 176 -27.31 -11.33 -6.01
N VAL A 177 -27.11 -12.19 -5.01
CA VAL A 177 -25.78 -12.63 -4.57
C VAL A 177 -25.07 -13.38 -5.70
N ARG A 178 -25.76 -14.30 -6.39
CA ARG A 178 -25.21 -15.02 -7.55
C ARG A 178 -24.77 -14.07 -8.66
N GLU A 179 -25.63 -13.13 -9.05
CA GLU A 179 -25.31 -12.12 -10.07
C GLU A 179 -24.10 -11.26 -9.67
N SER A 180 -23.95 -10.94 -8.39
CA SER A 180 -22.79 -10.20 -7.89
C SER A 180 -21.49 -11.00 -7.94
N ILE A 181 -21.53 -12.33 -7.84
CA ILE A 181 -20.35 -13.21 -7.82
C ILE A 181 -19.91 -13.59 -9.25
N PHE A 182 -20.87 -13.89 -10.12
CA PHE A 182 -20.64 -14.45 -11.47
C PHE A 182 -20.86 -13.44 -12.60
N GLY A 183 -21.45 -12.27 -12.31
CA GLY A 183 -21.83 -11.30 -13.33
C GLY A 183 -23.15 -11.66 -14.04
N LYS A 184 -23.73 -10.68 -14.75
CA LYS A 184 -25.00 -10.85 -15.48
C LYS A 184 -24.86 -11.61 -16.82
N THR A 185 -23.65 -11.74 -17.36
CA THR A 185 -23.41 -12.20 -18.74
C THR A 185 -23.22 -13.71 -18.91
N GLU A 186 -23.10 -14.49 -17.84
CA GLU A 186 -22.99 -15.96 -17.95
C GLU A 186 -24.35 -16.69 -17.89
N LEU A 187 -25.43 -16.01 -17.50
CA LEU A 187 -26.75 -16.63 -17.36
C LEU A 187 -27.59 -16.54 -18.64
N ASP A 188 -27.31 -15.57 -19.52
CA ASP A 188 -28.02 -15.39 -20.79
C ASP A 188 -27.37 -16.14 -21.96
N ALA A 189 -26.13 -16.63 -21.80
CA ALA A 189 -25.38 -17.30 -22.87
C ALA A 189 -25.72 -18.80 -23.03
N ASN A 190 -26.55 -19.38 -22.15
CA ASN A 190 -26.86 -20.82 -22.16
C ASN A 190 -28.36 -21.13 -22.30
N GLY A 191 -29.17 -20.13 -22.70
CA GLY A 191 -30.63 -20.24 -22.89
C GLY A 191 -31.10 -20.10 -24.34
N SER A 192 -30.21 -20.28 -25.32
CA SER A 192 -30.55 -20.29 -26.74
C SER A 192 -29.88 -21.46 -27.44
N SER A 193 -30.46 -22.65 -27.29
CA SER A 193 -30.54 -23.65 -28.35
C SER A 193 -31.68 -24.62 -28.11
#